data_AF-A0AAW3ZJU4-F1
#
_entry.id   AF-A0AAW3ZJU4-F1
#
_cell.length_a   1.000
_cell.length_b   1.000
_cell.length_c   1.000
_cell.angle_alpha   90.00
_cell.angle_beta   90.00
_cell.angle_gamma   90.00
#
_symmetry.space_group_name_H-M   'P 1'
#
loop_
_entity.id
_entity.type
_entity.pdbx_description
1 polymer ?
#
loop_
_entity_poly.entity_id
_entity_poly.type
_entity_poly.pdbx_seq_one_letter_code
_entity_poly.pdbx_strand_id
1 'polypeptide(L)'
;MRTVIASLITAATLALSLSSSTVSAQAPESLLPQYVPGIDYTASLDALDQHWELQPQFGESRVIAGDAFCPRGIEPPAGLWLIGRDSQGELELIAPSATLLPTGHSGRVALRSCDDPELRDGRVQAYGVPAVVYQSLANEHGSLLIHEAFDGPRAAQN
;
A
#
# COMPACT_ATOMS: atom_id res chain seq x y z
N MET A 1 -2.12 85.83 -9.87
CA MET A 1 -2.65 86.14 -8.52
C MET A 1 -2.62 84.84 -7.73
N ARG A 2 -1.78 84.75 -6.66
CA ARG A 2 -1.65 83.63 -5.69
C ARG A 2 -1.15 82.29 -6.29
N THR A 3 -0.23 81.50 -5.72
CA THR A 3 0.27 81.33 -4.35
C THR A 3 1.63 80.61 -4.40
N VAL A 4 2.60 81.04 -3.58
CA VAL A 4 3.78 80.26 -3.16
C VAL A 4 3.35 79.32 -2.04
N ILE A 5 3.86 78.08 -1.95
CA ILE A 5 4.06 77.22 -0.74
C ILE A 5 4.75 75.93 -1.26
N ALA A 6 6.06 75.73 -1.07
CA ALA A 6 6.80 75.26 0.10
C ALA A 6 7.09 73.74 0.06
N SER A 7 8.39 73.45 0.02
CA SER A 7 9.16 72.37 0.67
C SER A 7 8.55 70.98 0.89
N LEU A 8 9.33 69.94 0.56
CA LEU A 8 9.97 69.08 1.58
C LEU A 8 10.89 68.04 0.92
N ILE A 9 12.17 68.13 1.24
CA ILE A 9 13.17 67.07 1.06
C ILE A 9 12.89 66.03 2.15
N THR A 10 12.75 64.76 1.80
CA THR A 10 12.82 63.66 2.78
C THR A 10 13.64 62.52 2.18
N ALA A 11 14.77 62.25 2.82
CA ALA A 11 15.72 61.21 2.47
C ALA A 11 15.52 59.96 3.35
N ALA A 12 16.05 58.85 2.86
CA ALA A 12 16.36 57.58 3.56
C ALA A 12 15.15 56.69 3.88
N THR A 13 15.20 55.35 3.82
CA THR A 13 16.33 54.41 4.02
C THR A 13 15.98 53.08 3.33
N LEU A 14 16.91 52.47 2.59
CA LEU A 14 16.79 51.09 2.11
C LEU A 14 17.02 50.11 3.28
N ALA A 15 16.00 49.33 3.64
CA ALA A 15 16.15 48.18 4.53
C ALA A 15 16.39 46.93 3.68
N LEU A 16 17.63 46.42 3.64
CA LEU A 16 17.93 45.09 3.13
C LEU A 16 17.58 44.06 4.21
N SER A 17 16.44 43.41 4.07
CA SER A 17 16.07 42.23 4.86
C SER A 17 16.88 41.02 4.41
N LEU A 18 17.92 40.67 5.17
CA LEU A 18 18.60 39.38 5.05
C LEU A 18 17.61 38.29 5.48
N SER A 19 17.10 37.53 4.51
CA SER A 19 16.30 36.34 4.78
C SER A 19 17.25 35.19 5.14
N SER A 20 17.27 34.79 6.41
CA SER A 20 17.97 33.59 6.85
C SER A 20 17.22 32.35 6.38
N SER A 21 17.76 31.63 5.39
CA SER A 21 17.24 30.32 4.98
C SER A 21 17.53 29.29 6.06
N THR A 22 16.50 28.82 6.76
CA THR A 22 16.62 27.62 7.60
C THR A 22 16.63 26.39 6.69
N VAL A 23 17.80 25.73 6.61
CA VAL A 23 17.88 24.40 5.99
C VAL A 23 17.18 23.42 6.93
N SER A 24 16.01 22.94 6.54
CA SER A 24 15.37 21.80 7.21
C SER A 24 16.20 20.54 6.92
N ALA A 25 16.69 19.91 7.98
CA ALA A 25 17.31 18.59 7.88
C ALA A 25 16.25 17.60 7.38
N GLN A 26 16.40 17.11 6.16
CA GLN A 26 15.59 16.00 5.63
C GLN A 26 15.85 14.78 6.50
N ALA A 27 14.78 14.19 7.04
CA ALA A 27 14.87 12.89 7.72
C ALA A 27 15.53 11.87 6.78
N PRO A 28 16.35 10.94 7.27
CA PRO A 28 17.01 9.96 6.43
C PRO A 28 15.97 9.22 5.57
N GLU A 29 16.20 9.17 4.26
CA GLU A 29 15.38 8.37 3.34
C GLU A 29 15.28 6.95 3.89
N SER A 30 14.05 6.42 3.95
CA SER A 30 13.80 5.05 4.36
C SER A 30 14.63 4.09 3.50
N LEU A 31 15.42 3.23 4.14
CA LEU A 31 16.20 2.17 3.47
C LEU A 31 15.34 0.98 3.02
N LEU A 32 14.03 1.03 3.26
CA LEU A 32 13.09 0.03 2.79
C LEU A 32 12.69 0.31 1.34
N PRO A 33 12.50 -0.73 0.50
CA PRO A 33 12.03 -0.54 -0.85
C PRO A 33 10.69 0.21 -0.84
N GLN A 34 10.61 1.31 -1.59
CA GLN A 34 9.37 2.04 -1.81
C GLN A 34 8.69 1.45 -3.03
N TYR A 35 7.66 0.66 -2.80
CA TYR A 35 6.82 0.13 -3.87
C TYR A 35 5.75 1.15 -4.27
N VAL A 36 5.59 1.35 -5.56
CA VAL A 36 4.65 2.32 -6.13
C VAL A 36 3.39 1.58 -6.64
N PRO A 37 2.19 1.92 -6.13
CA PRO A 37 0.90 1.49 -6.68
C PRO A 37 0.81 1.59 -8.21
N GLY A 38 0.27 0.56 -8.85
CA GLY A 38 0.03 0.52 -10.31
C GLY A 38 1.30 0.39 -11.17
N ILE A 39 2.49 0.45 -10.56
CA ILE A 39 3.78 0.21 -11.22
C ILE A 39 4.39 -1.10 -10.72
N ASP A 40 4.60 -1.21 -9.40
CA ASP A 40 5.25 -2.38 -8.79
C ASP A 40 4.23 -3.47 -8.37
N TYR A 41 3.01 -3.05 -8.04
CA TYR A 41 1.91 -3.92 -7.63
C TYR A 41 0.57 -3.35 -8.12
N THR A 42 -0.40 -4.24 -8.34
CA THR A 42 -1.75 -3.89 -8.79
C THR A 42 -2.82 -4.18 -7.74
N ALA A 43 -2.43 -4.77 -6.61
CA ALA A 43 -3.29 -4.93 -5.46
C ALA A 43 -2.49 -4.80 -4.16
N SER A 44 -3.15 -4.36 -3.10
CA SER A 44 -2.62 -4.44 -1.74
C SER A 44 -3.64 -5.04 -0.76
N LEU A 45 -3.10 -5.65 0.29
CA LEU A 45 -3.86 -6.23 1.40
C LEU A 45 -3.31 -5.69 2.72
N ASP A 46 -4.16 -4.99 3.47
CA ASP A 46 -3.96 -4.82 4.90
C ASP A 46 -4.44 -6.10 5.62
N ALA A 47 -3.49 -6.89 6.12
CA ALA A 47 -3.79 -8.19 6.71
C ALA A 47 -4.53 -8.07 8.06
N LEU A 48 -4.40 -6.94 8.76
CA LEU A 48 -5.03 -6.73 10.07
C LEU A 48 -6.53 -6.48 9.90
N ASP A 49 -6.88 -5.55 9.04
CA ASP A 49 -8.26 -5.14 8.81
C ASP A 49 -8.93 -5.93 7.66
N GLN A 50 -8.16 -6.80 7.00
CA GLN A 50 -8.56 -7.52 5.78
C GLN A 50 -9.06 -6.58 4.67
N HIS A 51 -8.51 -5.36 4.62
CA HIS A 51 -8.85 -4.40 3.59
C HIS A 51 -8.03 -4.65 2.33
N TRP A 52 -8.73 -4.81 1.23
CA TRP A 52 -8.13 -4.94 -0.09
C TRP A 52 -8.22 -3.61 -0.82
N GLU A 53 -7.15 -3.24 -1.50
CA GLU A 53 -7.18 -2.15 -2.46
C GLU A 53 -6.68 -2.66 -3.81
N LEU A 54 -7.55 -2.63 -4.82
CA LEU A 54 -7.18 -2.95 -6.19
C LEU A 54 -6.76 -1.66 -6.88
N GLN A 55 -5.56 -1.62 -7.43
CA GLN A 55 -4.93 -0.47 -8.07
C GLN A 55 -4.42 -0.90 -9.45
N PRO A 56 -5.34 -1.15 -10.41
CA PRO A 56 -4.94 -1.58 -11.73
C PRO A 56 -4.06 -0.52 -12.40
N GLN A 57 -3.15 -0.95 -13.28
CA GLN A 57 -2.31 -0.02 -14.06
C GLN A 57 -3.16 0.99 -14.86
N PHE A 58 -4.36 0.57 -15.28
CA PHE A 58 -5.33 1.41 -15.96
C PHE A 58 -6.69 1.27 -15.29
N GLY A 59 -7.32 2.40 -14.95
CA GLY A 59 -8.63 2.45 -14.31
C GLY A 59 -8.58 3.08 -12.93
N GLU A 60 -9.69 2.97 -12.20
CA GLU A 60 -9.83 3.53 -10.86
C GLU A 60 -9.44 2.51 -9.80
N SER A 61 -8.81 2.99 -8.72
CA SER A 61 -8.57 2.17 -7.53
C SER A 61 -9.89 1.83 -6.84
N ARG A 62 -9.98 0.63 -6.27
CA ARG A 62 -11.17 0.15 -5.57
C ARG A 62 -10.79 -0.44 -4.23
N VAL A 63 -11.41 0.07 -3.17
CA VAL A 63 -11.28 -0.47 -1.82
C VAL A 63 -12.40 -1.48 -1.58
N ILE A 64 -12.04 -2.67 -1.14
CA ILE A 64 -12.95 -3.78 -0.88
C ILE A 64 -12.72 -4.25 0.55
N ALA A 65 -13.78 -4.23 1.34
CA ALA A 65 -13.74 -4.79 2.69
C ALA A 65 -13.55 -6.30 2.64
N GLY A 66 -12.78 -6.82 3.59
CA GLY A 66 -12.67 -8.26 3.82
C GLY A 66 -13.99 -8.85 4.27
N ASP A 67 -14.08 -10.18 4.17
CA ASP A 67 -15.19 -10.94 4.72
C ASP A 67 -14.69 -11.66 5.99
N ALA A 68 -15.30 -11.33 7.13
CA ALA A 68 -14.96 -11.90 8.44
C ALA A 68 -15.17 -13.42 8.50
N PHE A 69 -15.99 -13.99 7.62
CA PHE A 69 -16.23 -15.42 7.51
C PHE A 69 -15.33 -16.11 6.48
N CYS A 70 -14.47 -15.36 5.80
CA CYS A 70 -13.57 -15.91 4.82
C CYS A 70 -12.47 -16.76 5.50
N PRO A 71 -12.32 -18.04 5.13
CA PRO A 71 -11.27 -18.88 5.69
C PRO A 71 -9.88 -18.34 5.34
N ARG A 72 -8.99 -18.21 6.33
CA ARG A 72 -7.65 -17.63 6.12
C ARG A 72 -6.55 -18.67 5.83
N GLY A 73 -6.78 -19.94 6.16
CA GLY A 73 -5.85 -21.03 5.88
C GLY A 73 -4.39 -20.70 6.20
N ILE A 74 -3.55 -20.64 5.16
CA ILE A 74 -2.15 -20.23 5.26
C ILE A 74 -2.06 -18.72 4.99
N GLU A 75 -1.75 -17.94 6.01
CA GLU A 75 -1.59 -16.49 5.85
C GLU A 75 -0.24 -16.15 5.19
N PRO A 76 -0.24 -15.40 4.08
CA PRO A 76 0.99 -14.93 3.47
C PRO A 76 1.64 -13.85 4.35
N PRO A 77 2.95 -13.96 4.66
CA PRO A 77 3.70 -12.90 5.32
C PRO A 77 3.65 -11.57 4.58
N ALA A 78 3.88 -10.48 5.32
CA ALA A 78 4.02 -9.14 4.75
C ALA A 78 5.15 -9.08 3.70
N GLY A 79 4.97 -8.21 2.71
CA GLY A 79 5.89 -8.01 1.61
C GLY A 79 5.23 -8.12 0.24
N LEU A 80 6.06 -8.05 -0.80
CA LEU A 80 5.62 -8.16 -2.18
C LEU A 80 5.49 -9.63 -2.58
N TRP A 81 4.39 -9.97 -3.24
CA TRP A 81 4.11 -11.31 -3.77
C TRP A 81 3.75 -11.22 -5.25
N LEU A 82 4.25 -12.14 -6.06
CA LEU A 82 3.83 -12.26 -7.45
C LEU A 82 2.52 -13.04 -7.52
N ILE A 83 1.59 -12.59 -8.37
CA ILE A 83 0.34 -13.32 -8.63
C ILE A 83 0.61 -14.33 -9.75
N GLY A 84 0.42 -15.60 -9.45
CA GLY A 84 0.65 -16.71 -10.36
C GLY A 84 -0.52 -17.70 -10.41
N ARG A 85 -0.29 -18.81 -11.09
CA ARG A 85 -1.21 -19.94 -11.15
C ARG A 85 -0.48 -21.25 -10.90
N ASP A 86 -1.11 -22.13 -10.13
CA ASP A 86 -0.61 -23.47 -9.88
C ASP A 86 -0.80 -24.39 -11.12
N SER A 87 -0.39 -25.66 -10.99
CA SER A 87 -0.53 -26.65 -12.06
C SER A 87 -1.98 -26.98 -12.43
N GLN A 88 -2.95 -26.63 -11.59
CA GLN A 88 -4.38 -26.79 -11.82
C GLN A 88 -5.00 -25.52 -12.42
N GLY A 89 -4.22 -24.44 -12.57
CA GLY A 89 -4.68 -23.16 -13.09
C GLY A 89 -5.28 -22.24 -12.03
N GLU A 90 -5.27 -22.64 -10.76
CA GLU A 90 -5.83 -21.84 -9.67
C GLU A 90 -4.82 -20.79 -9.19
N LEU A 91 -5.32 -19.68 -8.64
CA LEU A 91 -4.44 -18.59 -8.21
C LEU A 91 -3.52 -19.00 -7.06
N GLU A 92 -2.29 -18.51 -7.11
CA GLU A 92 -1.32 -18.60 -6.03
C GLU A 92 -0.51 -17.31 -5.90
N LEU A 93 -0.04 -17.02 -4.69
CA LEU A 93 0.98 -16.04 -4.43
C LEU A 93 2.34 -16.72 -4.45
N ILE A 94 3.31 -16.12 -5.13
CA ILE A 94 4.68 -16.63 -5.24
C ILE A 94 5.64 -15.58 -4.68
N ALA A 95 6.40 -15.95 -3.67
CA ALA A 95 7.38 -15.07 -3.06
C ALA A 95 8.56 -14.83 -4.01
N PRO A 96 8.88 -13.57 -4.38
CA PRO A 96 10.16 -13.26 -4.99
C PRO A 96 11.30 -13.49 -3.99
N SER A 97 12.52 -13.66 -4.49
CA SER A 97 13.70 -13.97 -3.65
C SER A 97 14.01 -12.94 -2.56
N ALA A 98 13.47 -11.72 -2.68
CA ALA A 98 13.65 -10.64 -1.71
C ALA A 98 12.62 -10.67 -0.56
N THR A 99 11.56 -11.47 -0.66
CA THR A 99 10.53 -11.55 0.39
C THR A 99 11.07 -12.34 1.58
N LEU A 100 11.03 -11.74 2.76
CA LEU A 100 11.43 -12.39 4.00
C LEU A 100 10.38 -13.43 4.37
N LEU A 101 10.79 -14.69 4.38
CA LEU A 101 9.91 -15.82 4.68
C LEU A 101 10.33 -16.50 5.99
N PRO A 102 9.37 -16.93 6.83
CA PRO A 102 9.67 -17.79 7.97
C PRO A 102 10.39 -19.07 7.53
N THR A 103 11.26 -19.60 8.39
CA THR A 103 11.98 -20.84 8.12
C THR A 103 11.00 -21.98 7.81
N GLY A 104 11.21 -22.65 6.67
CA GLY A 104 10.37 -23.76 6.21
C GLY A 104 9.12 -23.35 5.42
N HIS A 105 8.87 -22.05 5.22
CA HIS A 105 7.80 -21.60 4.34
C HIS A 105 8.13 -21.95 2.87
N SER A 106 7.15 -22.45 2.12
CA SER A 106 7.32 -22.89 0.73
C SER A 106 7.62 -21.75 -0.26
N GLY A 107 7.33 -20.52 0.15
CA GLY A 107 7.30 -19.34 -0.72
C GLY A 107 6.09 -19.33 -1.67
N ARG A 108 5.08 -20.17 -1.41
CA ARG A 108 3.86 -20.26 -2.20
C ARG A 108 2.63 -20.30 -1.30
N VAL A 109 1.62 -19.52 -1.63
CA VAL A 109 0.34 -19.53 -0.91
C VAL A 109 -0.78 -19.66 -1.92
N ALA A 110 -1.51 -20.78 -1.87
CA ALA A 110 -2.69 -20.97 -2.71
C ALA A 110 -3.76 -19.95 -2.33
N LEU A 111 -4.42 -19.36 -3.33
CA LEU A 111 -5.56 -18.48 -3.14
C LEU A 111 -6.84 -19.20 -3.58
N ARG A 112 -7.92 -19.03 -2.83
CA ARG A 112 -9.26 -19.48 -3.24
C ARG A 112 -10.27 -18.40 -2.94
N SER A 113 -11.38 -18.38 -3.69
CA SER A 113 -12.48 -17.49 -3.37
C SER A 113 -13.07 -17.87 -2.01
N CYS A 114 -13.50 -16.89 -1.20
CA CYS A 114 -14.23 -17.16 0.04
C CYS A 114 -15.50 -18.01 -0.19
N ASP A 115 -16.07 -17.95 -1.39
CA ASP A 115 -17.27 -18.71 -1.78
C ASP A 115 -16.96 -20.15 -2.22
N ASP A 116 -15.68 -20.54 -2.30
CA ASP A 116 -15.27 -21.88 -2.66
C ASP A 116 -15.71 -22.89 -1.57
N PRO A 117 -16.56 -23.88 -1.91
CA PRO A 117 -17.03 -24.87 -0.94
C PRO A 117 -15.88 -25.75 -0.41
N GLU A 118 -14.86 -26.06 -1.20
CA GLU A 118 -13.73 -26.88 -0.74
C GLU A 118 -12.87 -26.14 0.27
N LEU A 119 -12.74 -24.82 0.12
CA LEU A 119 -12.11 -23.96 1.13
C LEU A 119 -12.96 -23.91 2.40
N ARG A 120 -14.28 -23.69 2.28
CA ARG A 120 -15.19 -23.57 3.42
C ARG A 120 -15.35 -24.87 4.22
N ASP A 121 -15.28 -26.01 3.53
CA ASP A 121 -15.29 -27.34 4.14
C ASP A 121 -13.92 -27.73 4.73
N GLY A 122 -12.87 -26.92 4.51
CA GLY A 122 -11.51 -27.23 4.95
C GLY A 122 -10.85 -28.39 4.17
N ARG A 123 -11.36 -28.73 2.99
CA ARG A 123 -10.79 -29.77 2.10
C ARG A 123 -9.54 -29.29 1.37
N VAL A 124 -9.40 -27.98 1.19
CA VAL A 124 -8.22 -27.32 0.62
C VAL A 124 -7.67 -26.30 1.62
N GLN A 125 -6.36 -26.30 1.80
CA GLN A 125 -5.65 -25.29 2.59
C GLN A 125 -5.18 -24.17 1.67
N ALA A 126 -5.88 -23.04 1.71
CA ALA A 126 -5.57 -21.85 0.92
C ALA A 126 -5.95 -20.58 1.69
N TYR A 127 -5.40 -19.45 1.29
CA TYR A 127 -5.83 -18.14 1.75
C TYR A 127 -7.10 -17.73 1.01
N GLY A 128 -8.16 -17.45 1.77
CA GLY A 128 -9.44 -17.02 1.22
C GLY A 128 -9.42 -15.56 0.79
N VAL A 129 -10.00 -15.30 -0.37
CA VAL A 129 -10.03 -13.97 -1.02
C VAL A 129 -11.47 -13.63 -1.42
N PRO A 130 -11.99 -12.42 -1.12
CA PRO A 130 -13.32 -12.02 -1.55
C PRO A 130 -13.51 -12.23 -3.05
N ALA A 131 -14.67 -12.72 -3.49
CA ALA A 131 -14.87 -13.14 -4.88
C ALA A 131 -14.51 -12.05 -5.90
N VAL A 132 -14.87 -10.79 -5.63
CA VAL A 132 -14.53 -9.65 -6.48
C VAL A 132 -13.02 -9.40 -6.58
N VAL A 133 -12.27 -9.60 -5.49
CA VAL A 133 -10.80 -9.49 -5.48
C VAL A 133 -10.23 -10.68 -6.25
N TYR A 134 -10.65 -11.91 -5.95
CA TYR A 134 -10.18 -13.13 -6.61
C TYR A 134 -10.31 -13.03 -8.13
N GLN A 135 -11.46 -12.57 -8.62
CA GLN A 135 -11.69 -12.37 -10.05
C GLN A 135 -10.82 -11.25 -10.64
N SER A 136 -10.56 -10.18 -9.89
CA SER A 136 -9.67 -9.11 -10.36
C SER A 136 -8.23 -9.61 -10.49
N LEU A 137 -7.72 -10.32 -9.47
CA LEU A 137 -6.39 -10.94 -9.51
C LEU A 137 -6.28 -12.03 -10.60
N ALA A 138 -7.39 -12.69 -10.95
CA ALA A 138 -7.41 -13.68 -12.02
C ALA A 138 -7.24 -13.06 -13.41
N ASN A 139 -7.74 -11.83 -13.59
CA ASN A 139 -7.74 -11.13 -14.87
C ASN A 139 -6.53 -10.23 -15.07
N GLU A 140 -5.92 -9.78 -13.97
CA GLU A 140 -4.79 -8.87 -13.98
C GLU A 140 -3.50 -9.61 -13.67
N HIS A 141 -2.48 -9.43 -14.50
CA HIS A 141 -1.14 -9.89 -14.20
C HIS A 141 -0.47 -8.83 -13.32
N GLY A 142 0.19 -9.23 -12.25
CA GLY A 142 0.88 -8.28 -11.40
C GLY A 142 1.37 -8.86 -10.09
N SER A 143 1.53 -7.97 -9.13
CA SER A 143 1.99 -8.28 -7.78
C SER A 143 0.96 -7.80 -6.76
N LEU A 144 0.93 -8.48 -5.62
CA LEU A 144 0.19 -8.12 -4.42
C LEU A 144 1.17 -7.61 -3.37
N LEU A 145 0.97 -6.40 -2.86
CA LEU A 145 1.68 -5.92 -1.68
C LEU A 145 0.88 -6.28 -0.41
N ILE A 146 1.47 -7.01 0.50
CA ILE A 146 0.86 -7.34 1.78
C ILE A 146 1.50 -6.48 2.85
N HIS A 147 0.68 -5.68 3.53
CA HIS A 147 1.12 -4.81 4.60
C HIS A 147 1.27 -5.62 5.89
N GLU A 148 2.26 -5.24 6.70
CA GLU A 148 2.41 -5.72 8.07
C GLU A 148 1.11 -5.47 8.84
N ALA A 149 0.63 -6.47 9.58
CA ALA A 149 -0.34 -6.21 10.63
C ALA A 149 0.38 -5.39 11.72
N PHE A 150 0.17 -4.09 11.75
CA PHE A 150 0.88 -3.22 12.69
C PHE A 150 0.48 -3.54 14.15
N ASP A 151 1.32 -4.28 14.87
CA ASP A 151 1.22 -4.49 16.32
C ASP A 151 2.01 -3.41 17.07
N GLY A 152 1.64 -2.14 16.86
CA GLY A 152 2.18 -1.01 17.62
C GLY A 152 1.16 -0.47 18.63
N PRO A 153 1.60 0.14 19.74
CA PRO A 153 0.69 0.63 20.77
C PRO A 153 -0.29 1.63 20.14
N ARG A 154 -1.58 1.34 20.27
CA ARG A 154 -2.66 2.27 19.93
C ARG A 154 -2.37 3.59 20.65
N ALA A 155 -1.94 4.60 19.90
CA ALA A 155 -1.89 5.95 20.41
C ALA A 155 -3.33 6.29 20.81
N ALA A 156 -3.57 6.38 22.12
CA ALA A 156 -4.82 6.87 22.65
C ALA A 156 -5.03 8.27 22.08
N GLN A 157 -6.00 8.41 21.18
CA GLN A 157 -6.50 9.71 20.78
C GLN A 157 -7.23 10.28 21.99
N ASN A 158 -6.58 11.22 22.67
CA ASN A 158 -7.18 12.15 23.63
C ASN A 158 -7.28 13.53 22.96
#